data_AF-A0A971RCN7-F1
#
_entry.id   AF-A0A971RCN7-F1
#
_cell.length_a   1.000
_cell.length_b   1.000
_cell.length_c   1.000
_cell.angle_alpha   90.00
_cell.angle_beta   90.00
_cell.angle_gamma   90.00
#
_symmetry.space_group_name_H-M   'P 1'
#
loop_
_entity.id
_entity.type
_entity.pdbx_description
1 polymer ?
#
loop_
_entity_poly.entity_id
_entity_poly.type
_entity_poly.pdbx_seq_one_letter_code
_entity_poly.pdbx_strand_id
1 'polypeptide(L)'
;MALRWQRPTLDTRFHIDLSWWVEQGRDIRVYLADLLCDECAGTLTQLSADQMIDSVNPQTGEVHQVDPLWDSLISCCSHKPEYLSDDIPIVDGVFRILVANGNRALSVRELHERLGKRSPEVILRTLTAGEVYLGLRPYRA
;
A
#
# COMPACT_ATOMS: atom_id res chain seq x y z
N MET A 1 8.59 15.08 25.75
CA MET A 1 7.49 15.85 25.13
C MET A 1 6.34 14.89 24.88
N ALA A 2 5.20 15.06 25.56
CA ALA A 2 4.05 14.18 25.38
C ALA A 2 3.49 14.33 23.95
N LEU A 3 3.44 13.23 23.20
CA LEU A 3 2.83 13.19 21.87
C LEU A 3 1.35 13.58 22.00
N ARG A 4 1.00 14.72 21.41
CA ARG A 4 -0.38 15.23 21.38
C ARG A 4 -1.21 14.28 20.52
N TRP A 5 -1.94 13.36 21.16
CA TRP A 5 -2.89 12.49 20.48
C TRP A 5 -3.96 13.36 19.81
N GLN A 6 -3.82 13.59 18.51
CA GLN A 6 -4.87 14.17 17.68
C GLN A 6 -5.81 13.05 17.27
N ARG A 7 -7.10 13.23 17.57
CA ARG A 7 -8.14 12.31 17.12
C ARG A 7 -8.12 12.28 15.58
N PRO A 8 -7.96 11.11 14.93
CA PRO A 8 -8.02 11.01 13.49
C PRO A 8 -9.34 11.57 12.93
N THR A 9 -9.25 12.25 11.80
CA THR A 9 -10.34 12.86 11.04
C THR A 9 -10.36 12.31 9.62
N LEU A 10 -11.35 12.69 8.82
CA LEU A 10 -11.42 12.30 7.40
C LEU A 10 -10.24 12.82 6.57
N ASP A 11 -9.58 13.88 7.04
CA ASP A 11 -8.42 14.49 6.38
C ASP A 11 -7.09 13.91 6.90
N THR A 12 -7.14 13.03 7.91
CA THR A 12 -5.96 12.31 8.39
C THR A 12 -5.45 11.38 7.29
N ARG A 13 -4.16 11.52 6.95
CA ARG A 13 -3.51 10.69 5.95
C ARG A 13 -3.04 9.38 6.58
N PHE A 14 -3.06 8.31 5.81
CA PHE A 14 -2.58 7.00 6.20
C PHE A 14 -1.48 6.54 5.24
N HIS A 15 -0.57 5.72 5.77
CA HIS A 15 0.50 5.07 5.03
C HIS A 15 0.73 3.67 5.61
N ILE A 16 1.50 2.86 4.89
CA ILE A 16 2.00 1.57 5.35
C ILE A 16 3.30 1.83 6.11
N ASP A 17 3.28 1.62 7.42
CA ASP A 17 4.46 1.69 8.27
C ASP A 17 5.27 0.39 8.14
N LEU A 18 6.39 0.45 7.42
CA LEU A 18 7.28 -0.72 7.24
C LEU A 18 7.95 -1.17 8.54
N SER A 19 8.13 -0.26 9.50
CA SER A 19 8.73 -0.62 10.81
C SER A 19 7.78 -1.50 11.60
N TRP A 20 6.47 -1.28 11.49
CA TRP A 20 5.46 -2.15 12.09
C TRP A 20 5.58 -3.60 11.61
N TRP A 21 5.86 -3.82 10.32
CA TRP A 21 6.04 -5.18 9.77
C TRP A 21 7.23 -5.88 10.43
N VAL A 22 8.36 -5.18 10.58
CA VAL A 22 9.55 -5.67 11.28
C VAL A 22 9.24 -5.96 12.75
N GLU A 23 8.55 -5.06 13.45
CA GLU A 23 8.14 -5.22 14.85
C GLU A 23 7.23 -6.43 15.07
N GLN A 24 6.34 -6.72 14.10
CA GLN A 24 5.47 -7.89 14.13
C GLN A 24 6.17 -9.18 13.69
N GLY A 25 7.44 -9.14 13.30
CA GLY A 25 8.18 -10.28 12.77
C GLY A 25 7.59 -10.81 11.46
N ARG A 26 6.97 -9.92 10.66
CA ARG A 26 6.33 -10.26 9.38
C ARG A 26 7.09 -9.64 8.23
N ASP A 27 7.26 -10.41 7.17
CA ASP A 27 7.83 -9.89 5.93
C ASP A 27 6.72 -9.36 5.02
N ILE A 28 6.75 -8.05 4.77
CA ILE A 28 5.80 -7.40 3.86
C ILE A 28 5.91 -7.95 2.44
N ARG A 29 7.09 -8.43 2.02
CA ARG A 29 7.31 -8.99 0.67
C ARG A 29 6.41 -10.17 0.38
N VAL A 30 6.12 -11.00 1.39
CA VAL A 30 5.19 -12.13 1.26
C VAL A 30 3.80 -11.63 0.88
N TYR A 31 3.33 -10.59 1.57
CA TYR A 31 2.03 -9.98 1.28
C TYR A 31 2.00 -9.28 -0.07
N LEU A 32 3.09 -8.63 -0.48
CA LEU A 32 3.19 -7.99 -1.79
C LEU A 32 3.21 -9.02 -2.93
N ALA A 33 3.87 -10.16 -2.74
CA ALA A 33 3.92 -11.24 -3.71
C ALA A 33 2.52 -11.81 -4.00
N ASP A 34 1.66 -11.94 -2.98
CA ASP A 34 0.27 -12.38 -3.13
C ASP A 34 -0.62 -11.41 -3.91
N LEU A 35 -0.17 -10.16 -4.12
CA LEU A 35 -0.88 -9.15 -4.90
C LEU A 35 -0.47 -9.13 -6.39
N LEU A 36 0.55 -9.88 -6.76
CA LEU A 36 1.01 -9.94 -8.14
C LEU A 36 -0.02 -10.65 -9.02
N CYS A 37 -0.14 -10.18 -10.26
CA CYS A 37 -0.79 -10.97 -11.30
C CYS A 37 0.13 -12.09 -11.78
N ASP A 38 -0.45 -13.12 -12.43
CA ASP A 38 0.27 -14.31 -12.91
C ASP A 38 1.49 -13.98 -13.78
N GLU A 39 1.39 -12.92 -14.59
CA GLU A 39 2.46 -12.45 -15.46
C GLU A 39 3.67 -11.91 -14.67
N CYS A 40 3.42 -11.02 -13.69
CA CYS A 40 4.49 -10.48 -12.85
C CYS A 40 5.03 -11.55 -11.91
N ALA A 41 4.17 -12.40 -11.34
CA ALA A 41 4.58 -13.52 -10.51
C ALA A 41 5.54 -14.46 -11.27
N GLY A 42 5.18 -14.86 -12.49
CA GLY A 42 6.04 -15.68 -13.35
C GLY A 42 7.40 -15.04 -13.63
N THR A 43 7.41 -13.74 -13.91
CA THR A 43 8.66 -12.99 -14.18
C THR A 43 9.57 -12.93 -12.94
N LEU A 44 8.99 -12.72 -11.76
CA LEU A 44 9.75 -12.50 -10.53
C LEU A 44 10.26 -13.78 -9.87
N THR A 45 9.76 -14.96 -10.25
CA THR A 45 10.30 -16.25 -9.76
C THR A 45 11.79 -16.46 -10.07
N GLN A 46 12.33 -15.73 -11.04
CA GLN A 46 13.72 -15.84 -11.48
C GLN A 46 14.67 -14.88 -10.73
N LEU A 47 14.13 -13.90 -10.00
CA LEU A 47 14.93 -12.93 -9.26
C LEU A 47 15.17 -13.41 -7.83
N SER A 48 16.34 -13.07 -7.27
CA SER A 48 16.56 -13.31 -5.84
C SER A 48 15.78 -12.29 -5.00
N ALA A 49 15.42 -12.68 -3.77
CA ALA A 49 14.59 -11.85 -2.90
C ALA A 49 15.21 -10.47 -2.58
N ASP A 50 16.54 -10.35 -2.61
CA ASP A 50 17.26 -9.11 -2.32
C ASP A 50 17.68 -8.33 -3.58
N GLN A 51 17.25 -8.78 -4.76
CA GLN A 51 17.64 -8.15 -6.02
C GLN A 51 16.85 -6.87 -6.26
N MET A 52 17.56 -5.75 -6.37
CA MET A 52 17.02 -4.48 -6.86
C MET A 52 17.10 -4.44 -8.39
N ILE A 53 16.14 -3.77 -9.03
CA ILE A 53 16.12 -3.57 -10.48
C ILE A 53 16.25 -2.09 -10.82
N ASP A 54 16.82 -1.81 -11.99
CA ASP A 54 16.88 -0.48 -12.57
C ASP A 54 15.55 -0.18 -13.27
N SER A 55 14.70 0.65 -12.67
CA SER A 55 13.45 1.12 -13.26
C SER A 55 13.64 2.50 -13.88
N VAL A 56 13.15 2.67 -15.11
CA VAL A 56 13.27 3.92 -15.87
C VAL A 56 11.94 4.67 -15.79
N ASN A 57 11.97 5.90 -15.28
CA ASN A 57 10.80 6.76 -15.28
C ASN A 57 10.44 7.15 -16.73
N PRO A 58 9.24 6.81 -17.25
CA PRO A 58 8.89 7.04 -18.65
C PRO A 58 8.72 8.52 -19.00
N GLN A 59 8.54 9.41 -18.01
CA GLN A 59 8.36 10.85 -18.21
C GLN A 59 9.69 11.60 -18.15
N THR A 60 10.61 11.21 -17.25
CA THR A 60 11.88 11.94 -17.03
C THR A 60 13.09 11.25 -17.65
N GLY A 61 13.02 9.94 -17.93
CA GLY A 61 14.14 9.13 -18.38
C GLY A 61 15.17 8.81 -17.28
N GLU A 62 14.88 9.19 -16.03
CA GLU A 62 15.76 8.88 -14.89
C GLU A 62 15.68 7.39 -14.53
N VAL A 63 16.84 6.84 -14.15
CA VAL A 63 16.97 5.44 -13.70
C VAL A 63 17.06 5.41 -12.18
N HIS A 64 16.19 4.63 -11.55
CA HIS A 64 16.15 4.45 -10.09
C HIS A 64 16.23 2.97 -9.74
N GLN A 65 17.01 2.64 -8.70
CA GLN A 65 17.00 1.29 -8.15
C GLN A 65 15.78 1.11 -7.26
N VAL A 66 14.92 0.18 -7.63
CA VAL A 66 13.65 -0.09 -6.94
C VAL A 66 13.50 -1.56 -6.66
N ASP A 67 12.64 -1.85 -5.67
CA ASP A 67 12.23 -3.20 -5.39
C ASP A 67 11.33 -3.72 -6.52
N PRO A 68 11.61 -4.90 -7.11
CA PRO A 68 10.89 -5.39 -8.26
C PRO A 68 9.43 -5.77 -7.97
N LEU A 69 9.08 -6.13 -6.72
CA LEU A 69 7.69 -6.36 -6.32
C LEU A 69 6.92 -5.04 -6.33
N TRP A 70 7.47 -4.02 -5.67
CA TRP A 70 6.85 -2.69 -5.62
C TRP A 70 6.69 -2.10 -7.02
N ASP A 71 7.74 -2.15 -7.84
CA ASP A 71 7.69 -1.66 -9.20
C ASP A 71 6.60 -2.38 -10.01
N SER A 72 6.57 -3.71 -10.00
CA SER A 72 5.56 -4.50 -10.72
C SER A 72 4.13 -4.21 -10.26
N LEU A 73 3.93 -3.97 -8.95
CA LEU A 73 2.62 -3.63 -8.40
C LEU A 73 2.17 -2.24 -8.86
N ILE A 74 3.07 -1.27 -8.86
CA ILE A 74 2.78 0.12 -9.26
C ILE A 74 2.61 0.23 -10.77
N SER A 75 3.54 -0.31 -11.56
CA SER A 75 3.64 -0.11 -13.01
C SER A 75 2.69 -1.01 -13.82
N CYS A 76 2.32 -2.18 -13.29
CA CYS A 76 1.50 -3.17 -13.99
C CYS A 76 0.27 -3.60 -13.19
N CYS A 77 0.43 -4.25 -12.04
CA CYS A 77 -0.66 -4.97 -11.38
C CYS A 77 -1.79 -4.02 -10.97
N SER A 78 -1.47 -2.82 -10.49
CA SER A 78 -2.47 -1.83 -10.06
C SER A 78 -3.41 -1.35 -11.17
N HIS A 79 -3.02 -1.51 -12.43
CA HIS A 79 -3.83 -1.14 -13.59
C HIS A 79 -4.80 -2.25 -14.03
N LYS A 80 -4.68 -3.46 -13.46
CA LYS A 80 -5.55 -4.59 -13.78
C LYS A 80 -6.87 -4.48 -13.00
N PRO A 81 -8.03 -4.77 -13.63
CA PRO A 81 -9.33 -4.61 -12.98
C PRO A 81 -9.51 -5.54 -11.77
N GLU A 82 -8.83 -6.69 -11.75
CA GLU A 82 -8.87 -7.66 -10.64
C GLU A 82 -8.03 -7.22 -9.43
N TYR A 83 -7.19 -6.19 -9.58
CA TYR A 83 -6.33 -5.72 -8.49
C TYR A 83 -7.14 -5.16 -7.32
N LEU A 84 -8.25 -4.50 -7.60
CA LEU A 84 -9.13 -3.93 -6.60
C LEU A 84 -10.59 -4.27 -6.92
N SER A 85 -11.05 -5.43 -6.46
CA SER A 85 -12.44 -5.88 -6.60
C SER A 85 -13.36 -5.42 -5.46
N ASP A 86 -14.67 -5.47 -5.72
CA ASP A 86 -15.72 -4.98 -4.82
C ASP A 86 -15.89 -5.82 -3.54
N ASP A 87 -15.46 -7.07 -3.54
CA ASP A 87 -15.53 -8.02 -2.44
C ASP A 87 -14.35 -7.91 -1.45
N ILE A 88 -13.26 -7.22 -1.82
CA ILE A 88 -12.08 -7.09 -0.96
C ILE A 88 -12.42 -6.33 0.34
N PRO A 89 -11.96 -6.81 1.52
CA PRO A 89 -12.12 -6.09 2.78
C PRO A 89 -11.55 -4.66 2.75
N ILE A 90 -12.09 -3.76 3.57
CA ILE A 90 -11.65 -2.34 3.59
C ILE A 90 -10.14 -2.22 3.86
N VAL A 91 -9.61 -3.02 4.79
CA VAL A 91 -8.20 -2.99 5.19
C VAL A 91 -7.29 -3.37 4.01
N ASP A 92 -7.56 -4.49 3.37
CA ASP A 92 -6.83 -4.96 2.19
C ASP A 92 -6.96 -3.98 1.01
N GLY A 93 -8.14 -3.43 0.77
CA GLY A 93 -8.36 -2.44 -0.26
C GLY A 93 -7.54 -1.16 -0.04
N VAL A 94 -7.53 -0.64 1.19
CA VAL A 94 -6.70 0.52 1.57
C VAL A 94 -5.21 0.21 1.42
N PHE A 95 -4.77 -0.98 1.84
CA PHE A 95 -3.40 -1.42 1.67
C PHE A 95 -2.99 -1.45 0.19
N ARG A 96 -3.78 -2.10 -0.68
CA ARG A 96 -3.54 -2.16 -2.13
C ARG A 96 -3.51 -0.77 -2.77
N ILE A 97 -4.41 0.12 -2.38
CA ILE A 97 -4.42 1.52 -2.86
C ILE A 97 -3.13 2.24 -2.47
N LEU A 98 -2.65 2.08 -1.23
CA LEU A 98 -1.40 2.69 -0.78
C LEU A 98 -0.19 2.07 -1.50
N VAL A 99 -0.20 0.76 -1.73
CA VAL A 99 0.84 0.08 -2.52
C VAL A 99 0.92 0.65 -3.93
N ALA A 100 -0.21 0.70 -4.64
CA ALA A 100 -0.31 1.29 -5.98
C ALA A 100 0.09 2.78 -6.01
N ASN A 101 -0.07 3.50 -4.89
CA ASN A 101 0.34 4.90 -4.74
C ASN A 101 1.80 5.07 -4.31
N GLY A 102 2.63 4.02 -4.39
CA GLY A 102 4.04 4.06 -3.95
C GLY A 102 4.20 4.35 -2.46
N ASN A 103 3.22 3.94 -1.65
CA ASN A 103 3.10 4.23 -0.23
C ASN A 103 3.08 5.73 0.14
N ARG A 104 2.85 6.63 -0.83
CA ARG A 104 2.61 8.04 -0.53
C ARG A 104 1.31 8.17 0.25
N ALA A 105 1.35 8.84 1.39
CA ALA A 105 0.22 8.89 2.30
C ALA A 105 -1.01 9.57 1.68
N LEU A 106 -2.19 8.98 1.89
CA LEU A 106 -3.49 9.46 1.38
C LEU A 106 -4.47 9.69 2.53
N SER A 107 -5.27 10.74 2.43
CA SER A 107 -6.38 11.02 3.35
C SER A 107 -7.49 10.00 3.21
N VAL A 108 -8.34 9.88 4.24
CA VAL A 108 -9.50 8.97 4.17
C VAL A 108 -10.46 9.34 3.04
N ARG A 109 -10.55 10.63 2.69
CA ARG A 109 -11.33 11.08 1.52
C ARG A 109 -10.74 10.55 0.21
N GLU A 110 -9.44 10.69 0.01
CA GLU A 110 -8.77 10.16 -1.18
C GLU A 110 -8.83 8.62 -1.23
N LEU A 111 -8.73 7.95 -0.09
CA LEU A 111 -8.91 6.50 0.00
C LEU A 111 -10.34 6.09 -0.38
N HIS A 112 -11.36 6.81 0.09
CA HIS A 112 -12.75 6.57 -0.29
C HIS A 112 -12.99 6.73 -1.79
N GLU A 113 -12.49 7.82 -2.38
CA GLU A 113 -12.62 8.10 -3.82
C GLU A 113 -12.03 6.97 -4.68
N ARG A 114 -10.87 6.43 -4.26
CA ARG A 114 -10.21 5.32 -4.98
C ARG A 114 -10.84 3.95 -4.69
N LEU A 115 -11.31 3.73 -3.47
CA LEU A 115 -11.95 2.47 -3.09
C LEU A 115 -13.33 2.33 -3.74
N GLY A 116 -14.01 3.44 -4.02
CA GLY A 116 -15.31 3.47 -4.71
C GLY A 116 -16.48 2.90 -3.91
N LYS A 117 -16.22 2.36 -2.71
CA LYS A 117 -17.20 1.72 -1.81
C LYS A 117 -17.00 2.17 -0.37
N ARG A 118 -18.10 2.07 0.41
CA ARG A 118 -18.19 2.43 1.85
C ARG A 118 -18.01 3.92 2.09
N SER A 119 -18.62 4.47 3.14
CA SER A 119 -18.47 5.90 3.43
C SER A 119 -17.07 6.18 4.03
N PRO A 120 -16.52 7.40 3.87
CA PRO A 120 -15.29 7.81 4.51
C PRO A 120 -15.27 7.56 6.03
N GLU A 121 -16.40 7.72 6.71
CA GLU A 121 -16.52 7.48 8.16
C GLU A 121 -16.35 6.00 8.51
N VAL A 122 -16.86 5.10 7.67
CA VAL A 122 -16.67 3.65 7.85
C VAL A 122 -15.20 3.31 7.66
N ILE A 123 -14.55 3.84 6.63
CA ILE A 123 -13.11 3.62 6.39
C ILE A 123 -12.29 4.14 7.57
N LEU A 124 -12.52 5.40 7.99
CA LEU A 124 -11.84 5.99 9.14
C LEU A 124 -12.02 5.13 10.40
N ARG A 125 -13.25 4.70 10.69
CA ARG A 125 -13.53 3.84 11.83
C ARG A 125 -12.79 2.52 11.71
N THR A 126 -12.83 1.84 10.57
CA THR A 126 -12.11 0.58 10.36
C THR A 126 -10.60 0.72 10.58
N LEU A 127 -10.00 1.82 10.13
CA LEU A 127 -8.57 2.07 10.31
C LEU A 127 -8.17 2.52 11.73
N THR A 128 -9.13 2.83 12.60
CA THR A 128 -8.87 3.42 13.94
C THR A 128 -9.54 2.68 15.10
N ALA A 129 -10.41 1.70 14.84
CA ALA A 129 -11.25 1.06 15.85
C ALA A 129 -10.55 -0.01 16.70
N GLY A 130 -9.25 -0.23 16.56
CA GLY A 130 -8.56 -1.27 17.32
C GLY A 130 -7.09 -1.42 16.95
N GLU A 131 -6.69 -2.67 16.76
CA GLU A 131 -5.32 -3.03 16.40
C GLU A 131 -4.93 -2.49 15.02
N VAL A 132 -3.64 -2.24 14.84
CA VAL A 132 -3.07 -1.86 13.55
C VAL A 132 -3.01 -3.11 12.67
N TYR A 133 -3.66 -3.06 11.51
CA TYR A 133 -3.59 -4.12 10.50
C TYR A 133 -2.75 -3.68 9.31
N LEU A 134 -1.93 -4.59 8.78
CA LEU A 134 -1.07 -4.39 7.61
C LEU A 134 -0.18 -3.12 7.69
N GLY A 135 0.18 -2.69 8.91
CA GLY A 135 0.97 -1.48 9.15
C GLY A 135 0.24 -0.17 8.82
N LEU A 136 -1.08 -0.20 8.58
CA LEU A 136 -1.85 1.00 8.23
C LEU A 136 -1.93 1.95 9.42
N ARG A 137 -1.13 3.01 9.37
CA ARG A 137 -1.01 3.99 10.46
C ARG A 137 -1.23 5.42 9.96
N PRO A 138 -1.78 6.31 10.81
CA PRO A 138 -1.81 7.73 10.53
C PRO A 138 -0.40 8.26 10.20
N TYR A 139 -0.25 8.89 9.05
CA TYR A 139 0.96 9.56 8.63
C TYR A 139 1.09 10.88 9.39
N ARG A 140 2.21 11.05 10.09
CA ARG A 140 2.56 12.29 10.78
C ARG A 140 3.70 12.92 10.00
N ALA A 141 3.42 14.04 9.34
CA ALA A 141 4.43 14.87 8.71
C ALA A 141 5.23 15.65 9.76
#